data_AF-K2DYV6-F1
#
_entry.id   AF-K2DYV6-F1
#
_cell.length_a   1.000
_cell.length_b   1.000
_cell.length_c   1.000
_cell.angle_alpha   90.00
_cell.angle_beta   90.00
_cell.angle_gamma   90.00
#
_symmetry.space_group_name_H-M   'P 1'
#
loop_
_entity.id
_entity.type
_entity.pdbx_description
1 polymer ?
#
loop_
_entity_poly.entity_id
_entity_poly.type
_entity_poly.pdbx_seq_one_letter_code
_entity_poly.pdbx_strand_id
1 'polypeptide(L)'
;MYGKTPMPSWVKNGGNHNMNEFEGVGVAHKSRKGMQDQIDAAYDAAVEQMSRSIESLVETSITRREEYLDGQLRSEEVEQKSRHYTNVLLRGISKKAQWIEDDSCTLWILVAADKAKIERMFAKHLLDNAEDYYNSALQSDNDGEKVDKLNLAIKTIKLVNFDILTSGLSQNGFDFYSSRYISVRDKAINNIMANSNHIYDSSWQNLNRAKSSMNDLRESEAMSLLEEVDRNISRLLELEKYYPRDLGNLKEEMKKTKQICVERVRFLGSLRIGMSVDEVHALHGEPNLKTKERVFFFPSKAFYYDPYWLIFKSNNKLDCVKRYATVFDESKFYDCEDRRK
;
A
#
# COMPACT_ATOMS: atom_id res chain seq x y z
N MET A 1 -13.52 -65.98 -19.26
CA MET A 1 -13.20 -65.22 -18.02
C MET A 1 -12.30 -64.06 -18.43
N TYR A 2 -12.84 -62.86 -18.55
CA TYR A 2 -12.01 -61.66 -18.70
C TYR A 2 -11.38 -61.39 -17.32
N GLY A 3 -10.05 -61.40 -17.24
CA GLY A 3 -9.33 -61.20 -15.97
C GLY A 3 -9.64 -59.81 -15.41
N LYS A 4 -9.88 -59.72 -14.10
CA LYS A 4 -10.02 -58.44 -13.38
C LYS A 4 -8.83 -57.55 -13.71
N THR A 5 -9.07 -56.33 -14.17
CA THR A 5 -7.98 -55.38 -14.43
C THR A 5 -7.42 -54.96 -13.07
N PRO A 6 -6.17 -55.31 -12.72
CA PRO A 6 -5.64 -55.04 -11.39
C PRO A 6 -5.61 -53.54 -11.12
N MET A 7 -5.96 -53.14 -9.89
CA MET A 7 -5.95 -51.74 -9.47
C MET A 7 -4.54 -51.14 -9.64
N PRO A 8 -4.37 -50.07 -10.45
CA PRO A 8 -3.09 -49.41 -10.66
C PRO A 8 -2.51 -48.80 -9.38
N SER A 9 -1.18 -48.66 -9.33
CA SER A 9 -0.49 -48.03 -8.19
C SER A 9 -0.94 -46.59 -7.93
N TRP A 10 -1.22 -45.81 -8.97
CA TRP A 10 -1.68 -44.42 -8.82
C TRP A 10 -3.06 -44.31 -8.18
N VAL A 11 -3.90 -45.34 -8.30
CA VAL A 11 -5.19 -45.40 -7.58
C VAL A 11 -4.96 -45.71 -6.10
N LYS A 12 -4.06 -46.65 -5.80
CA LYS A 12 -3.75 -47.05 -4.41
C LYS A 12 -3.07 -45.94 -3.62
N ASN A 13 -2.20 -45.18 -4.27
CA ASN A 13 -1.36 -44.17 -3.64
C ASN A 13 -1.93 -42.75 -3.76
N GLY A 14 -3.01 -42.55 -4.54
CA GLY A 14 -3.56 -41.22 -4.82
C GLY A 14 -2.67 -40.37 -5.73
N GLY A 15 -1.86 -41.00 -6.59
CA GLY A 15 -0.91 -40.36 -7.52
C GLY A 15 0.30 -41.27 -7.82
N ASN A 16 1.13 -40.90 -8.80
CA ASN A 16 2.43 -41.57 -9.01
C ASN A 16 3.57 -40.92 -8.20
N HIS A 17 3.33 -39.73 -7.62
CA HIS A 17 4.33 -38.93 -6.91
C HIS A 17 5.55 -38.58 -7.77
N ASN A 18 5.32 -38.32 -9.06
CA ASN A 18 6.36 -37.85 -9.96
C ASN A 18 6.80 -36.43 -9.55
N MET A 19 8.08 -36.24 -9.17
CA MET A 19 8.57 -34.92 -8.74
C MET A 19 8.56 -33.85 -9.85
N ASN A 20 8.43 -34.27 -11.11
CA ASN A 20 8.47 -33.38 -12.29
C ASN A 20 7.07 -32.96 -12.78
N GLU A 21 6.00 -33.50 -12.21
CA GLU A 21 4.63 -33.20 -12.60
C GLU A 21 3.80 -32.83 -11.37
N PHE A 22 2.86 -31.90 -11.56
CA PHE A 22 1.72 -31.82 -10.65
C PHE A 22 0.72 -32.89 -11.07
N GLU A 23 0.21 -33.66 -10.11
CA GLU A 23 -0.75 -34.73 -10.36
C GLU A 23 -2.02 -34.50 -9.55
N GLY A 24 -3.14 -34.99 -10.08
CA GLY A 24 -4.40 -35.06 -9.37
C GLY A 24 -5.15 -36.33 -9.72
N VAL A 25 -5.75 -36.96 -8.72
CA VAL A 25 -6.55 -38.17 -8.81
C VAL A 25 -7.97 -37.88 -8.37
N GLY A 26 -8.89 -37.88 -9.32
CA GLY A 26 -10.31 -37.68 -9.06
C GLY A 26 -11.06 -38.98 -9.09
N VAL A 27 -12.09 -39.07 -8.25
CA VAL A 27 -12.97 -40.23 -8.14
C VAL A 27 -14.42 -39.81 -8.31
N ALA A 28 -15.18 -40.56 -9.10
CA ALA A 28 -16.62 -40.39 -9.23
C ALA A 28 -17.32 -41.74 -9.20
N HIS A 29 -18.33 -41.84 -8.34
CA HIS A 29 -19.23 -42.98 -8.31
C HIS A 29 -20.16 -42.99 -9.52
N LYS A 30 -20.81 -44.14 -9.75
CA LYS A 30 -21.74 -44.34 -10.86
C LYS A 30 -22.79 -43.22 -10.95
N SER A 31 -22.80 -42.50 -12.07
CA SER A 31 -23.80 -41.45 -12.32
C SER A 31 -25.09 -42.03 -12.93
N ARG A 32 -26.24 -41.48 -12.51
CA ARG A 32 -27.55 -41.74 -13.14
C ARG A 32 -27.71 -41.01 -14.48
N LYS A 33 -26.89 -40.00 -14.76
CA LYS A 33 -26.91 -39.20 -15.99
C LYS A 33 -26.07 -39.80 -17.12
N GLY A 34 -25.31 -40.87 -16.84
CA GLY A 34 -24.52 -41.61 -17.82
C GLY A 34 -23.01 -41.54 -17.58
N MET A 35 -22.27 -42.27 -18.41
CA MET A 35 -20.81 -42.41 -18.27
C MET A 35 -20.06 -41.09 -18.48
N GLN A 36 -20.54 -40.22 -19.36
CA GLN A 36 -19.88 -38.93 -19.62
C GLN A 36 -19.94 -38.01 -18.39
N ASP A 37 -21.09 -37.89 -17.73
CA ASP A 37 -21.24 -37.13 -16.49
C ASP A 37 -20.33 -37.67 -15.37
N GLN A 38 -20.14 -38.99 -15.32
CA GLN A 38 -19.20 -39.61 -14.40
C GLN A 38 -17.74 -39.31 -14.76
N ILE A 39 -17.39 -39.30 -16.05
CA ILE A 39 -16.06 -38.91 -16.54
C ILE A 39 -15.77 -37.45 -16.20
N ASP A 40 -16.72 -36.56 -16.45
CA ASP A 40 -16.58 -35.12 -16.19
C ASP A 40 -16.43 -34.87 -14.69
N ALA A 41 -17.26 -35.49 -13.85
CA ALA A 41 -17.15 -35.37 -12.40
C ALA A 41 -15.82 -35.90 -11.84
N ALA A 42 -15.33 -37.04 -12.34
CA ALA A 42 -14.03 -37.57 -11.93
C ALA A 42 -12.87 -36.69 -12.45
N TYR A 43 -13.00 -36.10 -13.63
CA TYR A 43 -12.01 -35.21 -14.19
C TYR A 43 -11.94 -33.90 -13.40
N ASP A 44 -13.08 -33.27 -13.12
CA ASP A 44 -13.16 -32.04 -12.34
C ASP A 44 -12.61 -32.23 -10.93
N ALA A 45 -12.93 -33.35 -10.27
CA ALA A 45 -12.35 -33.70 -8.97
C ALA A 45 -10.82 -33.88 -9.04
N ALA A 46 -10.31 -34.46 -10.12
CA ALA A 46 -8.87 -34.62 -10.33
C ALA A 46 -8.18 -33.27 -10.54
N VAL A 47 -8.79 -32.38 -11.34
CA VAL A 47 -8.32 -31.01 -11.55
C VAL A 47 -8.34 -30.23 -10.24
N GLU A 48 -9.39 -30.34 -9.44
CA GLU A 48 -9.50 -29.65 -8.15
C GLU A 48 -8.39 -30.09 -7.18
N GLN A 49 -8.13 -31.39 -7.07
CA GLN A 49 -7.05 -31.89 -6.20
C GLN A 49 -5.67 -31.36 -6.66
N MET A 50 -5.40 -31.38 -7.96
CA MET A 50 -4.15 -30.84 -8.49
C MET A 50 -4.06 -29.31 -8.29
N SER A 51 -5.18 -28.60 -8.42
CA SER A 51 -5.29 -27.16 -8.18
C SER A 51 -4.84 -26.81 -6.77
N ARG A 52 -5.27 -27.58 -5.75
CA ARG A 52 -4.81 -27.37 -4.36
C ARG A 52 -3.30 -27.54 -4.19
N SER A 53 -2.68 -28.43 -4.95
CA SER A 53 -1.22 -28.63 -4.91
C SER A 53 -0.47 -27.48 -5.57
N ILE A 54 -1.00 -26.95 -6.68
CA ILE A 54 -0.47 -25.75 -7.34
C ILE A 54 -0.69 -24.52 -6.46
N GLU A 55 -1.88 -24.39 -5.86
CA GLU A 55 -2.22 -23.33 -4.89
C GLU A 55 -1.26 -23.33 -3.72
N SER A 56 -0.94 -24.49 -3.14
CA SER A 56 0.03 -24.59 -2.05
C SER A 56 1.44 -24.13 -2.46
N LEU A 57 1.87 -24.41 -3.69
CA LEU A 57 3.14 -23.90 -4.22
C LEU A 57 3.11 -22.38 -4.45
N VAL A 58 2.00 -21.87 -5.01
CA VAL A 58 1.79 -20.44 -5.23
C VAL A 58 1.70 -19.71 -3.88
N GLU A 59 0.96 -20.26 -2.92
CA GLU A 59 0.81 -19.77 -1.56
C GLU A 59 2.15 -19.78 -0.83
N THR A 60 2.92 -20.87 -0.86
CA THR A 60 4.27 -20.91 -0.29
C THR A 60 5.16 -19.81 -0.89
N SER A 61 5.02 -19.56 -2.18
CA SER A 61 5.76 -18.50 -2.88
C SER A 61 5.27 -17.10 -2.49
N ILE A 62 3.97 -16.90 -2.28
CA ILE A 62 3.37 -15.65 -1.79
C ILE A 62 3.71 -15.41 -0.31
N THR A 63 3.68 -16.45 0.53
CA THR A 63 4.00 -16.36 1.97
C THR A 63 5.47 -16.06 2.18
N ARG A 64 6.39 -16.74 1.48
CA ARG A 64 7.81 -16.35 1.47
C ARG A 64 8.00 -14.93 0.97
N ARG A 65 7.20 -14.47 0.01
CA ARG A 65 7.17 -13.07 -0.44
C ARG A 65 6.79 -12.13 0.69
N GLU A 66 5.76 -12.44 1.47
CA GLU A 66 5.29 -11.59 2.56
C GLU A 66 6.28 -11.52 3.72
N GLU A 67 6.98 -12.62 4.01
CA GLU A 67 8.09 -12.64 4.97
C GLU A 67 9.24 -11.70 4.56
N TYR A 68 9.50 -11.53 3.26
CA TYR A 68 10.47 -10.56 2.73
C TYR A 68 9.94 -9.12 2.64
N LEU A 69 8.63 -8.92 2.79
CA LEU A 69 7.94 -7.63 2.63
C LEU A 69 7.43 -7.05 3.96
N ASP A 70 7.88 -7.60 5.08
CA ASP A 70 7.50 -7.18 6.44
C ASP A 70 5.99 -7.33 6.70
N GLY A 71 5.39 -8.39 6.15
CA GLY A 71 4.05 -8.91 6.48
C GLY A 71 2.91 -7.91 6.33
N GLN A 72 2.38 -7.74 5.12
CA GLN A 72 1.24 -6.83 4.90
C GLN A 72 -0.02 -7.48 4.32
N LEU A 73 0.08 -8.66 3.70
CA LEU A 73 -1.13 -9.36 3.23
C LEU A 73 -1.77 -10.15 4.36
N ARG A 74 -3.09 -9.96 4.52
CA ARG A 74 -3.90 -10.84 5.37
C ARG A 74 -3.97 -12.22 4.71
N SER A 75 -4.10 -13.28 5.51
CA SER A 75 -4.22 -14.67 5.03
C SER A 75 -5.28 -14.84 3.92
N GLU A 76 -6.40 -14.11 4.02
CA GLU A 76 -7.47 -14.13 3.01
C GLU A 76 -7.06 -13.53 1.65
N GLU A 77 -6.18 -12.52 1.64
CA GLU A 77 -5.69 -11.91 0.39
C GLU A 77 -4.66 -12.81 -0.30
N VAL A 78 -3.89 -13.58 0.48
CA VAL A 78 -2.99 -14.61 -0.02
C VAL A 78 -3.79 -15.73 -0.69
N GLU A 79 -4.86 -16.19 -0.04
CA GLU A 79 -5.74 -17.25 -0.55
C GLU A 79 -6.50 -16.82 -1.82
N GLN A 80 -7.02 -15.59 -1.87
CA GLN A 80 -7.69 -15.09 -3.08
C GLN A 80 -6.74 -14.99 -4.27
N LYS A 81 -5.52 -14.48 -4.05
CA LYS A 81 -4.51 -14.37 -5.11
C LYS A 81 -4.01 -15.74 -5.55
N SER A 82 -3.80 -16.69 -4.63
CA SER A 82 -3.35 -18.05 -4.97
C SER A 82 -4.37 -18.78 -5.85
N ARG A 83 -5.68 -18.67 -5.54
CA ARG A 83 -6.77 -19.21 -6.35
C ARG A 83 -6.84 -18.57 -7.73
N HIS A 84 -6.76 -17.24 -7.79
CA HIS A 84 -6.78 -16.52 -9.07
C HIS A 84 -5.65 -16.96 -10.00
N TYR A 85 -4.42 -17.05 -9.47
CA TYR A 85 -3.26 -17.47 -10.26
C TYR A 85 -3.33 -18.94 -10.66
N THR A 86 -3.80 -19.80 -9.76
CA THR A 86 -3.96 -21.23 -10.07
C THR A 86 -4.90 -21.43 -11.24
N ASN A 87 -6.05 -20.75 -11.28
CA ASN A 87 -7.00 -20.88 -12.41
C ASN A 87 -6.40 -20.53 -13.78
N VAL A 88 -5.44 -19.62 -13.84
CA VAL A 88 -4.71 -19.30 -15.09
C VAL A 88 -3.70 -20.39 -15.45
N LEU A 89 -3.08 -21.00 -14.45
CA LEU A 89 -2.06 -22.05 -14.59
C LEU A 89 -2.64 -23.42 -14.96
N LEU A 90 -3.92 -23.69 -14.68
CA LEU A 90 -4.62 -24.92 -15.08
C LEU A 90 -4.82 -25.05 -16.60
N ARG A 91 -4.41 -24.07 -17.41
CA ARG A 91 -4.44 -24.16 -18.89
C ARG A 91 -3.29 -25.04 -19.41
N GLY A 92 -3.53 -26.35 -19.47
CA GLY A 92 -2.56 -27.30 -20.02
C GLY A 92 -2.59 -28.69 -19.39
N ILE A 93 -3.64 -28.99 -18.63
CA ILE A 93 -3.84 -30.26 -17.95
C ILE A 93 -4.13 -31.35 -18.96
N SER A 94 -3.44 -32.48 -18.81
CA SER A 94 -3.68 -33.66 -19.62
C SER A 94 -4.24 -34.79 -18.77
N LYS A 95 -5.28 -35.47 -19.29
CA LYS A 95 -5.72 -36.75 -18.74
C LYS A 95 -4.66 -37.80 -19.09
N LYS A 96 -4.04 -38.41 -18.07
CA LYS A 96 -2.98 -39.41 -18.24
C LYS A 96 -3.54 -40.83 -18.24
N ALA A 97 -4.49 -41.11 -17.34
CA ALA A 97 -5.06 -42.44 -17.19
C ALA A 97 -6.49 -42.41 -16.67
N GLN A 98 -7.20 -43.53 -16.86
CA GLN A 98 -8.48 -43.81 -16.24
C GLN A 98 -8.53 -45.27 -15.78
N TRP A 99 -9.26 -45.54 -14.70
CA TRP A 99 -9.51 -46.90 -14.22
C TRP A 99 -10.92 -47.00 -13.64
N ILE A 100 -11.60 -48.11 -13.89
CA ILE A 100 -12.96 -48.36 -13.40
C ILE A 100 -12.91 -49.57 -12.48
N GLU A 101 -13.50 -49.43 -11.30
CA GLU A 101 -13.66 -50.53 -10.37
C GLU A 101 -14.83 -51.41 -10.80
N ASP A 102 -14.57 -52.70 -11.01
CA ASP A 102 -15.54 -53.67 -11.55
C ASP A 102 -16.79 -53.80 -10.67
N ASP A 103 -16.63 -53.79 -9.35
CA ASP A 103 -17.69 -54.11 -8.41
C ASP A 103 -18.61 -52.90 -8.11
N SER A 104 -18.04 -51.69 -8.04
CA SER A 104 -18.77 -50.46 -7.68
C SER A 104 -19.12 -49.56 -8.87
N CYS A 105 -18.58 -49.87 -10.06
CA CYS A 105 -18.54 -48.98 -11.23
C CYS A 105 -17.96 -47.59 -10.89
N THR A 106 -17.11 -47.47 -9.87
CA THR A 106 -16.45 -46.21 -9.51
C THR A 106 -15.34 -45.92 -10.53
N LEU A 107 -15.34 -44.70 -11.07
CA LEU A 107 -14.36 -44.24 -12.04
C LEU A 107 -13.30 -43.39 -11.34
N TRP A 108 -12.05 -43.68 -11.67
CA TRP A 108 -10.88 -42.95 -11.24
C TRP A 108 -10.20 -42.32 -12.46
N ILE A 109 -9.80 -41.06 -12.35
CA ILE A 109 -9.07 -40.34 -13.40
C ILE A 109 -7.80 -39.74 -12.81
N LEU A 110 -6.68 -39.95 -13.50
CA LEU A 110 -5.41 -39.27 -13.24
C LEU A 110 -5.22 -38.15 -14.25
N VAL A 111 -5.00 -36.94 -13.75
CA VAL A 111 -4.56 -35.79 -14.52
C VAL A 111 -3.14 -35.40 -14.12
N ALA A 112 -2.40 -34.81 -15.06
CA ALA A 112 -1.11 -34.23 -14.75
C ALA A 112 -0.78 -33.00 -15.59
N ALA A 113 0.06 -32.14 -15.02
CA ALA A 113 0.66 -30.98 -15.66
C ALA A 113 2.18 -30.96 -15.42
N ASP A 114 2.95 -30.60 -16.45
CA ASP A 114 4.40 -30.41 -16.34
C ASP A 114 4.71 -29.27 -15.36
N LYS A 115 5.43 -29.59 -14.27
CA LYS A 115 5.78 -28.64 -13.22
C LYS A 115 6.59 -27.47 -13.77
N ALA A 116 7.59 -27.72 -14.61
CA ALA A 116 8.42 -26.67 -15.20
C ALA A 116 7.58 -25.77 -16.13
N LYS A 117 6.58 -26.32 -16.82
CA LYS A 117 5.65 -25.52 -17.63
C LYS A 117 4.80 -24.59 -16.77
N ILE A 118 4.26 -25.08 -15.65
CA ILE A 118 3.46 -24.29 -14.71
C ILE A 118 4.31 -23.17 -14.09
N GLU A 119 5.51 -23.49 -13.61
CA GLU A 119 6.39 -22.51 -12.98
C GLU A 119 6.87 -21.44 -14.00
N ARG A 120 7.10 -21.81 -15.27
CA ARG A 120 7.38 -20.84 -16.36
C ARG A 120 6.19 -19.91 -16.64
N MET A 121 4.98 -20.46 -16.71
CA MET A 121 3.77 -19.65 -16.90
C MET A 121 3.58 -18.66 -15.75
N PHE A 122 3.88 -19.08 -14.53
CA PHE A 122 3.85 -18.23 -13.35
C PHE A 122 4.90 -17.11 -13.42
N ALA A 123 6.15 -17.43 -13.76
CA ALA A 123 7.22 -16.45 -13.94
C ALA A 123 6.88 -15.41 -15.04
N LYS A 124 6.32 -15.86 -16.17
CA LYS A 124 5.83 -14.97 -17.23
C LYS A 124 4.75 -14.02 -16.70
N HIS A 125 3.78 -14.54 -15.96
CA HIS A 125 2.69 -13.76 -15.43
C HIS A 125 3.16 -12.70 -14.42
N LEU A 126 4.14 -13.03 -13.58
CA LEU A 126 4.78 -12.07 -12.67
C LEU A 126 5.47 -10.93 -13.44
N LEU A 127 6.14 -11.23 -14.54
CA LEU A 127 6.75 -10.22 -15.41
C LEU A 127 5.69 -9.32 -16.07
N ASP A 128 4.62 -9.90 -16.58
CA ASP A 128 3.49 -9.16 -17.18
C ASP A 128 2.89 -8.19 -16.15
N ASN A 129 2.59 -8.66 -14.94
CA ASN A 129 2.05 -7.82 -13.87
C ASN A 129 3.03 -6.71 -13.44
N ALA A 130 4.33 -7.02 -13.33
CA ALA A 130 5.34 -6.03 -12.97
C ALA A 130 5.43 -4.92 -14.03
N GLU A 131 5.33 -5.28 -15.31
CA GLU A 131 5.31 -4.33 -16.41
C GLU A 131 4.02 -3.50 -16.43
N ASP A 132 2.87 -4.12 -16.14
CA ASP A 132 1.58 -3.41 -16.04
C ASP A 132 1.59 -2.38 -14.89
N TYR A 133 2.15 -2.74 -13.73
CA TYR A 133 2.34 -1.79 -12.64
C TYR A 133 3.28 -0.64 -13.03
N TYR A 134 4.38 -0.95 -13.73
CA TYR A 134 5.29 0.07 -14.24
C TYR A 134 4.61 1.02 -15.23
N ASN A 135 3.89 0.49 -16.22
CA ASN A 135 3.18 1.28 -17.22
C ASN A 135 2.06 2.11 -16.59
N SER A 136 1.34 1.53 -15.63
CA SER A 136 0.31 2.24 -14.85
C SER A 136 0.88 3.36 -13.98
N ALA A 137 2.15 3.25 -13.57
CA ALA A 137 2.85 4.33 -12.88
C ALA A 137 3.16 5.48 -13.83
N LEU A 138 3.60 5.18 -15.06
CA LEU A 138 3.88 6.21 -16.08
C LEU A 138 2.66 7.03 -16.46
N GLN A 139 1.46 6.44 -16.35
CA GLN A 139 0.18 7.10 -16.61
C GLN A 139 -0.36 7.89 -15.42
N SER A 140 0.26 7.81 -14.24
CA SER A 140 -0.19 8.57 -13.07
C SER A 140 0.44 9.97 -13.06
N ASP A 141 -0.41 10.97 -12.87
CA ASP A 141 -0.05 12.38 -12.67
C ASP A 141 0.31 12.70 -11.20
N ASN A 142 0.07 11.77 -10.27
CA ASN A 142 0.38 11.92 -8.86
C ASN A 142 1.68 11.17 -8.54
N ASP A 143 2.73 11.90 -8.16
CA ASP A 143 4.03 11.30 -7.87
C ASP A 143 3.98 10.26 -6.75
N GLY A 144 3.10 10.46 -5.79
CA GLY A 144 2.87 9.52 -4.71
C GLY A 144 2.33 8.18 -5.20
N GLU A 145 1.26 8.22 -5.99
CA GLU A 145 0.66 7.01 -6.59
C GLU A 145 1.65 6.35 -7.57
N LYS A 146 2.36 7.16 -8.36
CA LYS A 146 3.42 6.71 -9.27
C LYS A 146 4.49 5.93 -8.53
N VAL A 147 4.99 6.46 -7.42
CA VAL A 147 5.99 5.79 -6.59
C VAL A 147 5.46 4.49 -5.97
N ASP A 148 4.22 4.46 -5.50
CA ASP A 148 3.60 3.23 -4.97
C ASP A 148 3.52 2.14 -6.05
N LYS A 149 3.07 2.49 -7.26
CA LYS A 149 2.98 1.56 -8.39
C LYS A 149 4.36 1.07 -8.84
N LEU A 150 5.37 1.94 -8.85
CA LEU A 150 6.76 1.53 -9.13
C LEU A 150 7.29 0.58 -8.04
N ASN A 151 6.99 0.84 -6.77
CA ASN A 151 7.35 -0.07 -5.68
C ASN A 151 6.66 -1.43 -5.85
N LEU A 152 5.38 -1.46 -6.24
CA LEU A 152 4.67 -2.70 -6.58
C LEU A 152 5.31 -3.45 -7.75
N ALA A 153 5.75 -2.74 -8.80
CA ALA A 153 6.47 -3.34 -9.92
C ALA A 153 7.77 -4.02 -9.44
N ILE A 154 8.57 -3.34 -8.61
CA ILE A 154 9.81 -3.89 -8.05
C ILE A 154 9.55 -5.05 -7.09
N LYS A 155 8.52 -4.95 -6.23
CA LYS A 155 8.14 -6.04 -5.34
C LYS A 155 7.71 -7.27 -6.14
N THR A 156 6.95 -7.08 -7.22
CA THR A 156 6.47 -8.18 -8.08
C THR A 156 7.61 -8.82 -8.88
N ILE A 157 8.52 -8.02 -9.44
CA ILE A 157 9.59 -8.55 -10.29
C ILE A 157 10.60 -9.38 -9.50
N LYS A 158 10.85 -9.06 -8.22
CA LYS A 158 11.73 -9.84 -7.33
C LYS A 158 11.24 -11.27 -7.05
N LEU A 159 10.00 -11.59 -7.40
CA LEU A 159 9.40 -12.92 -7.22
C LEU A 159 9.67 -13.86 -8.38
N VAL A 160 10.17 -13.33 -9.49
CA VAL A 160 10.51 -14.13 -10.66
C VAL A 160 11.69 -15.02 -10.27
N ASN A 161 11.42 -16.31 -10.12
CA ASN A 161 12.47 -17.31 -9.89
C ASN A 161 13.18 -17.60 -11.22
N PHE A 162 14.40 -17.05 -11.37
CA PHE A 162 15.19 -17.19 -12.59
C PHE A 162 15.75 -18.59 -12.80
N ASP A 163 15.98 -19.36 -11.74
CA ASP A 163 16.53 -20.71 -11.85
C ASP A 163 15.56 -21.63 -12.63
N ILE A 164 14.26 -21.41 -12.46
CA ILE A 164 13.19 -22.10 -13.20
C ILE A 164 13.20 -21.70 -14.69
N LEU A 165 13.54 -20.44 -15.01
CA LEU A 165 13.64 -19.97 -16.39
C LEU A 165 14.88 -20.55 -17.10
N THR A 166 15.99 -20.73 -16.38
CA THR A 166 17.26 -21.26 -16.96
C THR A 166 17.18 -22.73 -17.37
N SER A 167 16.40 -23.55 -16.68
CA SER A 167 16.36 -25.01 -16.87
C SER A 167 15.33 -25.49 -17.90
N GLY A 168 14.46 -24.59 -18.39
CA GLY A 168 13.26 -24.98 -19.12
C GLY A 168 12.96 -24.19 -20.40
N LEU A 169 13.79 -23.22 -20.75
CA LEU A 169 13.63 -22.41 -21.96
C LEU A 169 14.76 -22.70 -22.96
N SER A 170 14.48 -22.48 -24.24
CA SER A 170 15.56 -22.31 -25.22
C SER A 170 16.38 -21.07 -24.88
N GLN A 171 17.62 -21.01 -25.36
CA GLN A 171 18.49 -19.84 -25.14
C GLN A 171 17.80 -18.52 -25.52
N ASN A 172 17.14 -18.48 -26.69
CA ASN A 172 16.38 -17.31 -27.13
C ASN A 172 15.22 -16.95 -26.20
N GLY A 173 14.55 -17.94 -25.61
CA GLY A 173 13.48 -17.72 -24.64
C GLY A 173 14.03 -17.16 -23.33
N PHE A 174 15.14 -17.72 -22.84
CA PHE A 174 15.82 -17.22 -21.65
C PHE A 174 16.30 -15.78 -21.84
N ASP A 175 16.97 -15.49 -22.95
CA ASP A 175 17.49 -14.15 -23.28
C ASP A 175 16.36 -13.12 -23.34
N PHE A 176 15.21 -13.50 -23.93
CA PHE A 176 14.01 -12.66 -23.97
C PHE A 176 13.50 -12.30 -22.56
N TYR A 177 13.26 -13.30 -21.70
CA TYR A 177 12.70 -13.05 -20.36
C TYR A 177 13.69 -12.36 -19.42
N SER A 178 14.98 -12.71 -19.52
CA SER A 178 16.06 -12.06 -18.77
C SER A 178 16.18 -10.59 -19.14
N SER A 179 16.20 -10.27 -20.45
CA SER A 179 16.25 -8.88 -20.93
C SER A 179 15.04 -8.08 -20.48
N ARG A 180 13.85 -8.68 -20.54
CA ARG A 180 12.60 -8.04 -20.09
C ARG A 180 12.61 -7.75 -18.59
N TYR A 181 13.10 -8.69 -17.78
CA TYR A 181 13.27 -8.50 -16.35
C TYR A 181 14.20 -7.35 -16.01
N ILE A 182 15.40 -7.35 -16.60
CA ILE A 182 16.41 -6.32 -16.37
C ILE A 182 15.83 -4.95 -16.77
N SER A 183 15.18 -4.89 -17.93
CA SER A 183 14.52 -3.68 -18.44
C SER A 183 13.48 -3.12 -17.46
N VAL A 184 12.52 -3.92 -17.01
CA VAL A 184 11.47 -3.45 -16.08
C VAL A 184 12.08 -3.06 -14.73
N ARG A 185 13.01 -3.87 -14.19
CA ARG A 185 13.70 -3.59 -12.92
C ARG A 185 14.42 -2.26 -12.96
N ASP A 186 15.29 -2.07 -13.95
CA ASP A 186 16.16 -0.89 -14.02
C ASP A 186 15.34 0.37 -14.31
N LYS A 187 14.34 0.27 -15.20
CA LYS A 187 13.40 1.38 -15.44
C LYS A 187 12.62 1.75 -14.18
N ALA A 188 12.12 0.78 -13.44
CA ALA A 188 11.35 1.05 -12.22
C ALA A 188 12.24 1.65 -11.11
N ILE A 189 13.46 1.13 -10.90
CA ILE A 189 14.42 1.71 -9.94
C ILE A 189 14.77 3.16 -10.32
N ASN A 190 15.10 3.40 -11.59
CA ASN A 190 15.46 4.75 -12.06
C ASN A 190 14.31 5.75 -11.88
N ASN A 191 13.07 5.31 -12.15
CA ASN A 191 11.90 6.15 -11.92
C ASN A 191 11.60 6.34 -10.42
N ILE A 192 11.82 5.33 -9.57
CA ILE A 192 11.71 5.51 -8.10
C ILE A 192 12.68 6.59 -7.66
N MET A 193 13.96 6.50 -8.05
CA MET A 193 14.96 7.50 -7.69
C MET A 193 14.56 8.91 -8.12
N ALA A 194 14.11 9.07 -9.37
CA ALA A 194 13.69 10.37 -9.89
C ALA A 194 12.48 10.94 -9.14
N ASN A 195 11.43 10.15 -8.95
CA ASN A 195 10.20 10.60 -8.29
C ASN A 195 10.38 10.78 -6.78
N SER A 196 11.20 9.96 -6.11
CA SER A 196 11.52 10.14 -4.70
C SER A 196 12.23 11.47 -4.43
N ASN A 197 13.12 11.91 -5.32
CA ASN A 197 13.71 13.26 -5.24
C ASN A 197 12.61 14.34 -5.36
N HIS A 198 11.70 14.21 -6.31
CA HIS A 198 10.62 15.18 -6.49
C HIS A 198 9.68 15.23 -5.27
N ILE A 199 9.30 14.08 -4.71
CA ILE A 199 8.49 13.99 -3.48
C ILE A 199 9.22 14.65 -2.30
N TYR A 200 10.52 14.44 -2.16
CA TYR A 200 11.31 15.07 -1.10
C TYR A 200 11.34 16.59 -1.24
N ASP A 201 11.62 17.10 -2.43
CA ASP A 201 11.68 18.54 -2.69
C ASP A 201 10.28 19.17 -2.53
N SER A 202 9.22 18.52 -3.01
CA SER A 202 7.82 18.90 -2.77
C SER A 202 7.45 18.90 -1.29
N SER A 203 7.96 17.95 -0.51
CA SER A 203 7.74 17.90 0.94
C SER A 203 8.37 19.09 1.66
N TRP A 204 9.56 19.53 1.25
CA TRP A 204 10.14 20.77 1.76
C TRP A 204 9.33 22.01 1.35
N GLN A 205 8.83 22.05 0.11
CA GLN A 205 7.95 23.14 -0.33
C GLN A 205 6.67 23.19 0.49
N ASN A 206 6.00 22.05 0.70
CA ASN A 206 4.79 21.96 1.51
C ASN A 206 5.05 22.31 2.97
N LEU A 207 6.20 21.94 3.54
CA LEU A 207 6.60 22.35 4.88
C LEU A 207 6.78 23.88 4.97
N ASN A 208 7.44 24.49 4.00
CA ASN A 208 7.61 25.94 3.95
C ASN A 208 6.27 26.66 3.72
N ARG A 209 5.40 26.11 2.86
CA ARG A 209 4.03 26.59 2.67
C ARG A 209 3.22 26.47 3.95
N ALA A 210 3.35 25.37 4.72
CA ALA A 210 2.69 25.23 6.00
C ALA A 210 3.16 26.29 6.99
N LYS A 211 4.47 26.58 7.05
CA LYS A 211 5.04 27.68 7.85
C LYS A 211 4.46 29.03 7.41
N SER A 212 4.33 29.29 6.11
CA SER A 212 3.69 30.52 5.58
C SER A 212 2.18 30.57 5.84
N SER A 213 1.42 29.50 5.63
CA SER A 213 -0.01 29.43 5.93
C SER A 213 -0.27 29.62 7.42
N MET A 214 0.61 29.09 8.28
CA MET A 214 0.62 29.41 9.71
C MET A 214 0.92 30.88 9.97
N ASN A 215 1.74 31.56 9.16
CA ASN A 215 1.98 33.02 9.22
C ASN A 215 0.80 33.84 8.68
N ASP A 216 -0.03 33.25 7.82
CA ASP A 216 -1.18 33.88 7.19
C ASP A 216 -2.53 33.55 7.88
N LEU A 217 -2.52 32.88 9.04
CA LEU A 217 -3.71 32.47 9.83
C LEU A 217 -4.59 31.42 9.14
N ARG A 218 -3.95 30.51 8.42
CA ARG A 218 -4.60 29.41 7.73
C ARG A 218 -4.13 28.09 8.34
N GLU A 219 -4.39 27.91 9.64
CA GLU A 219 -3.94 26.74 10.42
C GLU A 219 -4.49 25.42 9.87
N SER A 220 -5.73 25.42 9.35
CA SER A 220 -6.33 24.25 8.70
C SER A 220 -5.57 23.85 7.43
N GLU A 221 -5.20 24.82 6.59
CA GLU A 221 -4.37 24.61 5.40
C GLU A 221 -2.97 24.12 5.79
N ALA A 222 -2.37 24.73 6.82
CA ALA A 222 -1.07 24.31 7.32
C ALA A 222 -1.07 22.87 7.83
N MET A 223 -2.11 22.46 8.58
CA MET A 223 -2.26 21.08 9.03
C MET A 223 -2.40 20.09 7.86
N SER A 224 -3.20 20.43 6.85
CA SER A 224 -3.36 19.59 5.65
C SER A 224 -2.03 19.39 4.91
N LEU A 225 -1.25 20.46 4.74
CA LEU A 225 0.09 20.40 4.14
C LEU A 225 1.06 19.54 4.98
N LEU A 226 1.03 19.68 6.31
CA LEU A 226 1.88 18.88 7.20
C LEU A 226 1.53 17.40 7.18
N GLU A 227 0.25 17.04 7.04
CA GLU A 227 -0.18 15.65 6.84
C GLU A 227 0.31 15.09 5.51
N GLU A 228 0.34 15.89 4.46
CA GLU A 228 0.91 15.49 3.18
C GLU A 228 2.42 15.24 3.28
N VAL A 229 3.16 16.10 3.99
CA VAL A 229 4.58 15.89 4.28
C VAL A 229 4.81 14.60 5.07
N ASP A 230 3.97 14.31 6.07
CA ASP A 230 4.05 13.10 6.89
C ASP A 230 3.83 11.82 6.08
N ARG A 231 2.84 11.83 5.16
CA ARG A 231 2.60 10.75 4.19
C ARG A 231 3.80 10.56 3.26
N ASN A 232 4.37 11.65 2.76
CA ASN A 232 5.52 11.60 1.86
C ASN A 232 6.77 11.06 2.56
N ILE A 233 7.05 11.48 3.81
CA ILE A 233 8.15 10.93 4.60
C ILE A 233 7.97 9.42 4.79
N SER A 234 6.77 8.97 5.15
CA SER A 234 6.49 7.54 5.32
C SER A 234 6.76 6.74 4.04
N ARG A 235 6.32 7.26 2.89
CA ARG A 235 6.58 6.66 1.57
C ARG A 235 8.07 6.62 1.23
N LEU A 236 8.82 7.68 1.52
CA LEU A 236 10.26 7.75 1.25
C LEU A 236 11.06 6.79 2.14
N LEU A 237 10.63 6.56 3.40
CA LEU A 237 11.27 5.59 4.30
C LEU A 237 11.17 4.15 3.77
N GLU A 238 10.04 3.76 3.16
CA GLU A 238 9.91 2.43 2.52
C GLU A 238 10.88 2.23 1.34
N LEU A 239 11.42 3.31 0.80
CA LEU A 239 12.25 3.36 -0.39
C LEU A 239 13.69 3.75 -0.11
N GLU A 240 14.08 3.85 1.16
CA GLU A 240 15.43 4.30 1.58
C GLU A 240 16.55 3.50 0.89
N LYS A 241 16.34 2.20 0.64
CA LYS A 241 17.29 1.35 -0.12
C LYS A 241 17.53 1.79 -1.57
N TYR A 242 16.61 2.55 -2.15
CA TYR A 242 16.71 3.10 -3.51
C TYR A 242 16.92 4.62 -3.48
N TYR A 243 16.77 5.26 -2.33
CA TYR A 243 16.79 6.70 -2.17
C TYR A 243 17.76 7.11 -1.06
N PRO A 244 19.00 7.51 -1.39
CA PRO A 244 20.07 7.67 -0.41
C PRO A 244 20.05 9.02 0.33
N ARG A 245 18.98 9.83 0.27
CA ARG A 245 18.96 11.10 1.02
C ARG A 245 18.51 10.90 2.46
N ASP A 246 19.14 11.66 3.34
CA ASP A 246 18.76 11.76 4.74
C ASP A 246 17.41 12.49 4.91
N LEU A 247 16.46 11.78 5.52
CA LEU A 247 15.13 12.28 5.87
C LEU A 247 15.08 12.90 7.28
N GLY A 248 16.14 12.79 8.07
CA GLY A 248 16.21 13.21 9.47
C GLY A 248 15.84 14.68 9.67
N ASN A 249 16.48 15.57 8.91
CA ASN A 249 16.21 17.00 8.98
C ASN A 249 14.76 17.35 8.63
N LEU A 250 14.22 16.76 7.55
CA LEU A 250 12.84 16.99 7.12
C LEU A 250 11.84 16.50 8.19
N LYS A 251 12.09 15.32 8.77
CA LYS A 251 11.26 14.72 9.82
C LYS A 251 11.26 15.55 11.10
N GLU A 252 12.43 16.02 11.52
CA GLU A 252 12.57 16.86 12.70
C GLU A 252 11.86 18.21 12.52
N GLU A 253 12.09 18.87 11.38
CA GLU A 253 11.45 20.15 11.08
C GLU A 253 9.93 20.03 10.91
N MET A 254 9.44 18.97 10.28
CA MET A 254 8.01 18.67 10.22
C MET A 254 7.43 18.48 11.62
N LYS A 255 8.09 17.70 12.49
CA LYS A 255 7.63 17.47 13.87
C LYS A 255 7.55 18.77 14.67
N LYS A 256 8.59 19.61 14.61
CA LYS A 256 8.60 20.94 15.25
C LYS A 256 7.46 21.81 14.74
N THR A 257 7.30 21.88 13.42
CA THR A 257 6.27 22.71 12.78
C THR A 257 4.86 22.23 13.14
N LYS A 258 4.63 20.90 13.14
CA LYS A 258 3.36 20.27 13.53
C LYS A 258 3.02 20.53 14.99
N GLN A 259 4.01 20.46 15.89
CA GLN A 259 3.81 20.80 17.29
C GLN A 259 3.35 22.26 17.46
N ILE A 260 4.04 23.22 16.83
CA ILE A 260 3.65 24.64 16.85
C ILE A 260 2.23 24.83 16.30
N CYS A 261 1.90 24.17 15.20
CA CYS A 261 0.58 24.26 14.59
C CYS A 261 -0.51 23.72 15.53
N VAL A 262 -0.30 22.56 16.15
CA VAL A 262 -1.23 21.97 17.12
C VAL A 262 -1.42 22.86 18.34
N GLU A 263 -0.34 23.44 18.87
CA GLU A 263 -0.40 24.38 19.99
C GLU A 263 -1.21 25.63 19.64
N ARG A 264 -1.00 26.19 18.44
CA ARG A 264 -1.78 27.35 17.93
C ARG A 264 -3.26 27.02 17.74
N VAL A 265 -3.58 25.87 17.14
CA VAL A 265 -4.97 25.42 16.96
C VAL A 265 -5.64 25.21 18.31
N ARG A 266 -4.94 24.60 19.28
CA ARG A 266 -5.44 24.43 20.65
C ARG A 266 -5.71 25.77 21.33
N PHE A 267 -4.74 26.69 21.25
CA PHE A 267 -4.86 28.04 21.80
C PHE A 267 -6.09 28.78 21.25
N LEU A 268 -6.27 28.79 19.93
CA LEU A 268 -7.45 29.40 19.31
C LEU A 268 -8.74 28.67 19.70
N GLY A 269 -8.71 27.35 19.78
CA GLY A 269 -9.85 26.50 20.12
C GLY A 269 -10.36 26.67 21.55
N SER A 270 -9.52 27.10 22.49
CA SER A 270 -9.89 27.34 23.89
C SER A 270 -10.37 28.76 24.17
N LEU A 271 -10.02 29.74 23.34
CA LEU A 271 -10.42 31.14 23.55
C LEU A 271 -11.89 31.38 23.24
N ARG A 272 -12.56 32.17 24.09
CA ARG A 272 -13.97 32.57 23.95
C ARG A 272 -14.12 34.05 24.25
N ILE A 273 -14.82 34.78 23.36
CA ILE A 273 -15.21 36.16 23.64
C ILE A 273 -16.05 36.19 24.94
N GLY A 274 -15.75 37.13 25.82
CA GLY A 274 -16.35 37.28 27.14
C GLY A 274 -15.51 36.74 28.30
N MET A 275 -14.45 35.95 28.04
CA MET A 275 -13.53 35.46 29.08
C MET A 275 -12.80 36.61 29.78
N SER A 276 -12.73 36.59 31.10
CA SER A 276 -11.92 37.53 31.87
C SER A 276 -10.42 37.36 31.61
N VAL A 277 -9.64 38.42 31.86
CA VAL A 277 -8.16 38.37 31.83
C VAL A 277 -7.63 37.22 32.70
N ASP A 278 -8.18 37.04 33.90
CA ASP A 278 -7.74 36.00 34.84
C ASP A 278 -8.04 34.59 34.31
N GLU A 279 -9.18 34.38 33.65
CA GLU A 279 -9.50 33.09 33.01
C GLU A 279 -8.53 32.78 31.86
N VAL A 280 -8.15 33.79 31.05
CA VAL A 280 -7.15 33.62 29.99
C VAL A 280 -5.78 33.28 30.59
N HIS A 281 -5.37 33.98 31.65
CA HIS A 281 -4.09 33.75 32.33
C HIS A 281 -4.05 32.36 32.97
N ALA A 282 -5.15 31.90 33.55
CA ALA A 282 -5.26 30.56 34.11
C ALA A 282 -5.11 29.46 33.03
N LEU A 283 -5.61 29.69 31.82
CA LEU A 283 -5.54 28.71 30.73
C LEU A 283 -4.23 28.72 29.95
N HIS A 284 -3.61 29.89 29.78
CA HIS A 284 -2.48 30.07 28.86
C HIS A 284 -1.20 30.58 29.52
N GLY A 285 -1.23 30.76 30.85
CA GLY A 285 -0.15 31.40 31.58
C GLY A 285 -0.15 32.91 31.39
N GLU A 286 0.80 33.59 32.03
CA GLU A 286 0.98 35.03 31.86
C GLU A 286 1.53 35.35 30.45
N PRO A 287 1.12 36.48 29.85
CA PRO A 287 1.59 36.87 28.53
C PRO A 287 3.10 37.12 28.52
N ASN A 288 3.74 36.92 27.37
CA ASN A 288 5.17 37.17 27.24
C ASN A 288 5.43 38.69 27.19
N LEU A 289 5.67 39.29 28.36
CA LEU A 289 5.78 40.75 28.56
C LEU A 289 7.01 41.41 27.89
N LYS A 290 7.88 40.66 27.21
CA LYS A 290 9.07 41.21 26.54
C LYS A 290 8.76 42.25 25.46
N THR A 291 7.53 42.30 24.95
CA THR A 291 7.04 43.35 24.04
C THR A 291 5.81 44.04 24.60
N LYS A 292 6.00 44.79 25.70
CA LYS A 292 5.15 45.86 26.27
C LYS A 292 3.64 45.57 26.28
N GLU A 293 3.06 45.43 27.48
CA GLU A 293 1.67 45.83 27.71
C GLU A 293 1.49 47.24 27.11
N ARG A 294 0.68 47.37 26.07
CA ARG A 294 0.41 48.65 25.45
C ARG A 294 -1.05 48.97 25.72
N VAL A 295 -1.27 49.97 26.57
CA VAL A 295 -2.57 50.63 26.75
C VAL A 295 -2.82 51.42 25.47
N PHE A 296 -3.66 50.89 24.58
CA PHE A 296 -3.88 51.49 23.27
C PHE A 296 -5.17 52.31 23.18
N PHE A 297 -6.19 51.95 23.97
CA PHE A 297 -7.49 52.59 23.93
C PHE A 297 -7.94 52.82 25.37
N PHE A 298 -8.36 54.02 25.71
CA PHE A 298 -9.22 54.17 26.88
C PHE A 298 -10.58 53.57 26.50
N PRO A 299 -11.09 52.50 27.13
CA PRO A 299 -10.56 51.74 28.28
C PRO A 299 -10.32 50.23 27.97
N SER A 300 -9.55 49.88 26.94
CA SER A 300 -9.22 48.50 26.57
C SER A 300 -7.76 48.13 26.86
N LYS A 301 -7.55 46.90 27.36
CA LYS A 301 -6.22 46.31 27.61
C LYS A 301 -5.87 45.32 26.51
N ALA A 302 -4.60 45.24 26.13
CA ALA A 302 -4.13 44.27 25.14
C ALA A 302 -2.91 43.50 25.66
N PHE A 303 -2.95 42.17 25.54
CA PHE A 303 -1.88 41.27 25.99
C PHE A 303 -1.35 40.43 24.83
N TYR A 304 -0.02 40.25 24.76
CA TYR A 304 0.64 39.50 23.69
C TYR A 304 0.94 38.06 24.10
N TYR A 305 0.38 37.14 23.31
CA TYR A 305 0.52 35.69 23.38
C TYR A 305 0.95 35.21 21.99
N ASP A 306 2.24 35.39 21.68
CA ASP A 306 2.84 35.12 20.35
C ASP A 306 2.21 33.92 19.61
N PRO A 307 1.64 34.10 18.41
CA PRO A 307 1.61 35.30 17.55
C PRO A 307 0.38 36.21 17.72
N TYR A 308 -0.38 36.09 18.81
CA TYR A 308 -1.66 36.75 19.00
C TYR A 308 -1.61 37.89 20.01
N TRP A 309 -2.39 38.93 19.75
CA TRP A 309 -2.83 39.93 20.70
C TRP A 309 -4.24 39.60 21.15
N LEU A 310 -4.45 39.54 22.46
CA LEU A 310 -5.76 39.39 23.08
C LEU A 310 -6.19 40.77 23.59
N ILE A 311 -7.34 41.26 23.12
CA ILE A 311 -7.88 42.59 23.40
C ILE A 311 -9.08 42.47 24.33
N PHE A 312 -9.07 43.21 25.44
CA PHE A 312 -10.08 43.17 26.49
C PHE A 312 -10.75 44.53 26.65
N LYS A 313 -12.08 44.56 26.85
CA LYS A 313 -12.87 45.77 27.16
C LYS A 313 -12.62 46.28 28.60
N SER A 314 -13.18 47.45 28.97
CA SER A 314 -13.06 48.06 30.31
C SER A 314 -13.41 47.14 31.47
N ASN A 315 -14.32 46.21 31.23
CA ASN A 315 -14.75 45.21 32.20
C ASN A 315 -13.79 44.01 32.30
N ASN A 316 -12.58 44.12 31.73
CA ASN A 316 -11.57 43.07 31.63
C ASN A 316 -12.05 41.78 30.93
N LYS A 317 -13.06 41.85 30.06
CA LYS A 317 -13.52 40.70 29.27
C LYS A 317 -12.93 40.71 27.86
N LEU A 318 -12.50 39.55 27.39
CA LEU A 318 -11.92 39.29 26.08
C LEU A 318 -12.94 39.68 25.04
N ASP A 319 -12.56 40.64 24.22
CA ASP A 319 -13.42 41.21 23.19
C ASP A 319 -12.98 40.74 21.82
N CYS A 320 -11.66 40.64 21.59
CA CYS A 320 -11.14 40.15 20.35
C CYS A 320 -9.75 39.51 20.47
N VAL A 321 -9.44 38.65 19.49
CA VAL A 321 -8.12 38.07 19.24
C VAL A 321 -7.62 38.60 17.90
N LYS A 322 -6.54 39.39 17.91
CA LYS A 322 -5.91 39.96 16.71
C LYS A 322 -4.53 39.35 16.52
N ARG A 323 -4.13 38.99 15.31
CA ARG A 323 -2.75 38.53 15.07
C ARG A 323 -1.77 39.71 15.09
N TYR A 324 -0.57 39.50 15.64
CA TYR A 324 0.56 40.39 15.47
C TYR A 324 0.90 40.54 13.98
N ALA A 325 0.68 41.72 13.41
CA ALA A 325 1.27 42.15 12.15
C ALA A 325 2.55 42.96 12.46
N THR A 326 3.54 42.92 11.55
CA THR A 326 4.78 43.72 11.63
C THR A 326 4.52 45.23 11.67
N VAL A 327 3.33 45.67 11.25
CA VAL A 327 2.85 47.05 11.38
C VAL A 327 1.46 47.02 12.01
N PHE A 328 1.32 47.70 13.14
CA PHE A 328 0.04 47.88 13.83
C PHE A 328 -0.77 48.95 13.08
N ASP A 329 -1.44 48.55 11.99
CA ASP A 329 -2.28 49.45 11.19
C ASP A 329 -3.66 49.62 11.85
N GLU A 330 -3.96 50.88 12.19
CA GLU A 330 -5.15 51.35 12.90
C GLU A 330 -6.44 51.26 12.07
N SER A 331 -6.33 51.13 10.75
CA SER A 331 -7.49 51.07 9.84
C SER A 331 -8.12 49.67 9.71
N LYS A 332 -7.51 48.64 10.33
CA LYS A 332 -7.92 47.22 10.23
C LYS A 332 -8.38 46.62 11.56
N PHE A 333 -8.97 47.43 12.43
CA PHE A 333 -9.75 46.90 13.55
C PHE A 333 -11.13 46.52 13.03
N TYR A 334 -11.28 45.25 12.66
CA TYR A 334 -12.60 44.67 12.40
C TYR A 334 -13.26 44.41 13.75
N ASP A 335 -14.50 44.87 13.91
CA ASP A 335 -15.36 44.40 14.98
C ASP A 335 -15.53 42.89 14.82
N CYS A 336 -15.19 42.12 15.86
CA CYS A 336 -14.96 40.68 15.72
C CYS A 336 -16.26 39.85 15.65
N GLU A 337 -17.40 40.53 15.46
CA GLU A 337 -18.69 39.92 15.12
C GLU A 337 -18.75 39.39 13.67
N ASP A 338 -17.89 39.86 12.75
CA ASP A 338 -17.96 39.50 11.33
C ASP A 338 -17.41 38.10 10.97
N ARG A 339 -16.96 37.30 11.94
CA ARG A 339 -16.63 35.87 11.73
C ARG A 339 -17.74 34.89 12.16
N ARG A 340 -18.93 35.39 12.52
CA ARG A 340 -20.14 34.57 12.74
C ARG A 340 -21.03 34.43 11.48
N LYS A 341 -20.48 34.60 10.27
CA LYS A 341 -21.13 34.21 9.01
C LYS A 341 -20.32 33.15 8.29
#